data_AF-A0AAV7BIC6-F1
#
_entry.id   AF-A0AAV7BIC6-F1
#
_cell.length_a   1.000
_cell.length_b   1.000
_cell.length_c   1.000
_cell.angle_alpha   90.00
_cell.angle_beta   90.00
_cell.angle_gamma   90.00
#
_symmetry.space_group_name_H-M   'P 1'
#
loop_
_entity.id
_entity.type
_entity.pdbx_description
1 polymer ?
#
loop_
_entity_poly.entity_id
_entity_poly.type
_entity_poly.pdbx_seq_one_letter_code
_entity_poly.pdbx_strand_id
1 'polypeptide(L)'
;MEKAEESEAADATGSINKFASKPQIPIFIRPSTSFNLPLDFSAPLIMIGPGTGIAPFIGFLQHREIQRQQKKDCTFGDTWLFFGCRSHDKDYFFRDELRSFVQNGTLSHLKVSFSREAPCTSNDYTPKYVQENILIFSKDIVQILTKENGYIYVCGDAKNMAKDVNSALIDILCAELHVEKLDAMKILASLKDEKRYLQDIWC
;
A
#
# COMPACT_ATOMS: atom_id res chain seq x y z
N MET A 1 -62.42 34.78 3.73
CA MET A 1 -62.19 33.33 3.59
C MET A 1 -62.36 33.06 2.11
N GLU A 2 -61.35 32.85 1.28
CA GLU A 2 -60.03 32.23 1.42
C GLU A 2 -59.20 32.76 0.21
N LYS A 3 -57.95 33.21 0.42
CA LYS A 3 -57.05 33.62 -0.66
C LYS A 3 -56.12 32.45 -0.97
N ALA A 4 -56.10 32.00 -2.21
CA ALA A 4 -55.11 31.07 -2.73
C ALA A 4 -53.81 31.84 -3.04
N GLU A 5 -52.67 31.31 -2.58
CA GLU A 5 -51.33 31.78 -2.88
C GLU A 5 -50.87 31.26 -4.25
N GLU A 6 -50.58 32.19 -5.16
CA GLU A 6 -49.67 31.97 -6.29
C GLU A 6 -48.23 31.97 -5.75
N SER A 7 -47.43 30.96 -6.10
CA SER A 7 -45.98 31.14 -6.16
C SER A 7 -45.42 30.55 -7.45
N GLU A 8 -44.51 31.33 -7.99
CA GLU A 8 -44.07 31.47 -9.37
C GLU A 8 -43.24 30.27 -9.86
N ALA A 9 -43.65 29.69 -11.00
CA ALA A 9 -42.83 28.75 -11.76
C ALA A 9 -41.80 29.52 -12.59
N ALA A 10 -40.53 29.46 -12.21
CA ALA A 10 -39.42 29.96 -13.00
C ALA A 10 -38.67 28.79 -13.66
N ASP A 11 -38.64 28.85 -14.98
CA ASP A 11 -38.10 27.89 -15.94
C ASP A 11 -36.61 27.58 -15.71
N ALA A 12 -36.26 26.34 -15.38
CA ALA A 12 -34.91 25.92 -15.00
C ALA A 12 -34.05 25.38 -16.17
N THR A 13 -34.30 25.84 -17.40
CA THR A 13 -33.49 25.51 -18.59
C THR A 13 -32.44 26.58 -18.93
N GLY A 14 -32.33 27.66 -18.14
CA GLY A 14 -31.48 28.83 -18.43
C GLY A 14 -30.21 29.02 -17.59
N SER A 15 -29.60 27.99 -17.00
CA SER A 15 -28.38 28.20 -16.17
C SER A 15 -27.33 27.07 -16.18
N ILE A 16 -27.13 26.42 -17.32
CA ILE A 16 -25.99 25.50 -17.55
C ILE A 16 -24.63 26.19 -17.77
N ASN A 17 -24.49 27.48 -17.41
CA ASN A 17 -23.27 28.27 -17.70
C ASN A 17 -22.64 28.98 -16.49
N LYS A 18 -22.87 28.51 -15.25
CA LYS A 18 -22.30 29.13 -14.03
C LYS A 18 -20.95 28.58 -13.55
N PHE A 19 -20.28 27.72 -14.32
CA PHE A 19 -18.89 27.30 -14.05
C PHE A 19 -18.03 27.41 -15.33
N ALA A 20 -17.81 28.64 -15.78
CA ALA A 20 -16.96 28.93 -16.95
C ALA A 20 -15.44 28.91 -16.64
N SER A 21 -15.03 28.72 -15.39
CA SER A 21 -13.62 28.64 -14.99
C SER A 21 -13.30 27.31 -14.30
N LYS A 22 -12.16 26.72 -14.68
CA LYS A 22 -11.62 25.55 -13.98
C LYS A 22 -11.41 25.91 -12.51
N PRO A 23 -11.91 25.12 -11.54
CA PRO A 23 -11.68 25.40 -10.12
C PRO A 23 -10.17 25.37 -9.83
N GLN A 24 -9.66 26.39 -9.15
CA GLN A 24 -8.29 26.44 -8.67
C GLN A 24 -8.23 25.84 -7.26
N ILE A 25 -7.33 24.88 -7.05
CA ILE A 25 -7.10 24.26 -5.74
C ILE A 25 -5.71 24.69 -5.27
N PRO A 26 -5.60 25.49 -4.19
CA PRO A 26 -4.29 25.86 -3.64
C PRO A 26 -3.64 24.62 -3.01
N ILE A 27 -2.43 24.30 -3.47
CA ILE A 27 -1.64 23.17 -2.97
C ILE A 27 -0.23 23.65 -2.63
N PHE A 28 0.37 23.05 -1.60
CA PHE A 28 1.79 23.17 -1.32
C PHE A 28 2.37 21.78 -1.09
N ILE A 29 3.58 21.55 -1.60
CA ILE A 29 4.25 20.26 -1.45
C ILE A 29 5.00 20.29 -0.12
N ARG A 30 4.69 19.35 0.77
CA ARG A 30 5.55 19.05 1.93
C ARG A 30 6.58 18.02 1.49
N PRO A 31 7.89 18.35 1.44
CA PRO A 31 8.90 17.36 1.11
C PRO A 31 8.87 16.22 2.14
N SER A 32 8.67 14.98 1.66
CA SER A 32 8.86 13.80 2.50
C SER A 32 10.36 13.50 2.57
N THR A 33 10.97 13.67 3.74
CA THR A 33 12.40 13.39 3.92
C THR A 33 12.67 11.93 4.24
N SER A 34 11.66 11.14 4.62
CA SER A 34 11.85 9.77 5.12
C SER A 34 11.16 8.68 4.31
N PHE A 35 10.07 8.95 3.58
CA PHE A 35 9.31 7.92 2.86
C PHE A 35 9.60 7.96 1.35
N ASN A 36 10.83 7.59 0.98
CA ASN A 36 11.31 7.56 -0.40
C ASN A 36 11.87 6.18 -0.76
N LEU A 37 11.93 5.87 -2.05
CA LEU A 37 12.64 4.69 -2.56
C LEU A 37 14.14 4.77 -2.22
N PRO A 38 14.81 3.63 -2.00
CA PRO A 38 16.25 3.63 -1.80
C PRO A 38 16.98 4.07 -3.07
N LEU A 39 18.15 4.68 -2.90
CA LEU A 39 19.02 5.07 -4.02
C LEU A 39 19.63 3.86 -4.72
N ASP A 40 19.83 2.76 -3.99
CA ASP A 40 20.29 1.49 -4.52
C ASP A 40 19.12 0.75 -5.18
N PHE A 41 19.23 0.51 -6.49
CA PHE A 41 18.21 -0.21 -7.24
C PHE A 41 18.18 -1.70 -6.90
N SER A 42 19.30 -2.28 -6.47
CA SER A 42 19.41 -3.71 -6.19
C SER A 42 18.75 -4.12 -4.88
N ALA A 43 18.48 -3.16 -3.99
CA ALA A 43 17.79 -3.41 -2.73
C ALA A 43 16.33 -3.86 -2.95
N PRO A 44 15.90 -4.99 -2.37
CA PRO A 44 14.52 -5.44 -2.43
C PRO A 44 13.59 -4.56 -1.61
N LEU A 45 12.33 -4.45 -2.05
CA LEU A 45 11.30 -3.59 -1.49
C LEU A 45 10.09 -4.42 -1.06
N ILE A 46 9.64 -4.21 0.17
CA ILE A 46 8.38 -4.75 0.71
C ILE A 46 7.45 -3.57 1.00
N MET A 47 6.31 -3.51 0.31
CA MET A 47 5.30 -2.47 0.45
C MET A 47 4.03 -3.07 1.03
N ILE A 48 3.52 -2.52 2.12
CA ILE A 48 2.31 -2.98 2.81
C ILE A 48 1.34 -1.81 2.89
N GLY A 49 0.24 -1.89 2.16
CA GLY A 49 -0.68 -0.76 1.99
C GLY A 49 -2.13 -1.15 1.72
N PRO A 50 -2.90 -1.57 2.74
CA PRO A 50 -4.31 -1.88 2.54
C PRO A 50 -5.16 -0.62 2.27
N GLY A 51 -6.19 -0.76 1.45
CA GLY A 51 -7.13 0.30 1.11
C GLY A 51 -6.45 1.49 0.44
N THR A 52 -6.71 2.70 0.93
CA THR A 52 -6.08 3.93 0.42
C THR A 52 -4.59 4.02 0.76
N GLY A 53 -4.07 3.16 1.65
CA GLY A 53 -2.65 3.04 1.94
C GLY A 53 -1.80 2.60 0.74
N ILE A 54 -2.43 2.16 -0.36
CA ILE A 54 -1.74 1.88 -1.62
C ILE A 54 -1.22 3.13 -2.34
N ALA A 55 -1.76 4.31 -2.03
CA ALA A 55 -1.49 5.56 -2.77
C ALA A 55 0.00 5.86 -3.02
N PRO A 56 0.90 5.86 -2.02
CA PRO A 56 2.32 6.12 -2.28
C PRO A 56 2.99 5.00 -3.10
N PHE A 57 2.52 3.77 -2.98
CA PHE A 57 3.11 2.61 -3.65
C PHE A 57 2.84 2.57 -5.15
N ILE A 58 1.71 3.14 -5.60
CA ILE A 58 1.51 3.38 -7.04
C ILE A 58 2.58 4.31 -7.58
N GLY A 59 2.86 5.42 -6.89
CA GLY A 59 3.94 6.34 -7.27
C GLY A 59 5.33 5.67 -7.26
N PHE A 60 5.60 4.82 -6.27
CA PHE A 60 6.85 4.05 -6.22
C PHE A 60 6.98 3.10 -7.41
N LEU A 61 5.92 2.36 -7.75
CA LEU A 61 5.91 1.43 -8.87
C LEU A 61 6.06 2.14 -10.21
N GLN A 62 5.33 3.23 -10.44
CA GLN A 62 5.49 4.07 -11.63
C GLN A 62 6.93 4.59 -11.76
N HIS A 63 7.51 5.08 -10.66
CA HIS A 63 8.88 5.58 -10.67
C HIS A 63 9.89 4.45 -10.94
N ARG A 64 9.69 3.27 -10.34
CA ARG A 64 10.51 2.08 -10.55
C ARG A 64 10.42 1.57 -11.99
N GLU A 65 9.24 1.58 -12.59
CA GLU A 65 9.04 1.23 -14.00
C GLU A 65 9.85 2.15 -14.92
N ILE A 66 9.76 3.47 -14.72
CA ILE A 66 10.54 4.46 -15.48
C ILE A 66 12.04 4.22 -15.30
N GLN A 67 12.49 3.99 -14.06
CA GLN A 67 13.91 3.69 -13.78
C GLN A 67 14.38 2.43 -14.52
N ARG A 68 13.59 1.36 -14.54
CA ARG A 68 13.90 0.11 -15.27
C ARG A 68 14.00 0.34 -16.77
N GLN A 69 13.10 1.15 -17.34
CA GLN A 69 13.13 1.47 -18.76
C GLN A 69 14.37 2.29 -19.15
N GLN A 70 14.79 3.22 -18.27
CA GLN A 70 15.94 4.10 -18.50
C GLN A 70 17.29 3.42 -18.21
N LYS A 71 17.35 2.52 -17.23
CA LYS A 71 18.59 1.90 -16.73
C LYS A 71 18.60 0.39 -16.95
N LYS A 72 18.59 -0.03 -18.22
CA LYS A 72 18.51 -1.45 -18.60
C LYS A 72 19.69 -2.31 -18.13
N ASP A 73 20.84 -1.70 -17.88
CA ASP A 73 22.05 -2.40 -17.43
C ASP A 73 22.14 -2.54 -15.90
N CYS A 74 21.19 -1.96 -15.15
CA CYS A 74 21.16 -2.07 -13.69
C CYS A 74 20.33 -3.29 -13.25
N THR A 75 20.80 -3.97 -12.21
CA THR A 75 20.02 -4.98 -11.50
C THR A 75 19.02 -4.30 -10.57
N PHE A 76 17.77 -4.75 -10.61
CA PHE A 76 16.71 -4.26 -9.74
C PHE A 76 16.32 -5.37 -8.76
N GLY A 77 16.34 -5.05 -7.47
CA GLY A 77 15.86 -5.92 -6.41
C GLY A 77 14.35 -6.17 -6.51
N ASP A 78 13.93 -7.29 -5.93
CA ASP A 78 12.54 -7.72 -5.96
C ASP A 78 11.61 -6.70 -5.29
N THR A 79 10.43 -6.53 -5.88
CA THR A 79 9.43 -5.61 -5.38
C THR A 79 8.18 -6.39 -4.99
N TRP A 80 7.83 -6.33 -3.72
CA TRP A 80 6.69 -7.00 -3.11
C TRP A 80 5.63 -5.97 -2.71
N LEU A 81 4.37 -6.26 -3.03
CA LEU A 81 3.22 -5.49 -2.58
C LEU A 81 2.21 -6.39 -1.88
N PHE A 82 1.95 -6.08 -0.61
CA PHE A 82 0.89 -6.64 0.20
C PHE A 82 -0.28 -5.64 0.25
N PHE A 83 -1.31 -5.93 -0.53
CA PHE A 83 -2.51 -5.12 -0.63
C PHE A 83 -3.68 -5.80 0.07
N GLY A 84 -4.60 -5.03 0.64
CA GLY A 84 -5.79 -5.55 1.29
C GLY A 84 -6.99 -4.66 1.01
N CYS A 85 -8.13 -5.27 0.68
CA CYS A 85 -9.40 -4.56 0.48
C CYS A 85 -10.58 -5.40 0.99
N ARG A 86 -11.81 -4.92 0.84
CA ARG A 86 -13.01 -5.65 1.31
C ARG A 86 -13.43 -6.71 0.30
N SER A 87 -13.52 -6.34 -0.97
CA SER A 87 -14.01 -7.21 -2.04
C SER A 87 -13.36 -6.84 -3.37
N HIS A 88 -12.98 -7.86 -4.12
CA HIS A 88 -12.39 -7.81 -5.45
C HIS A 88 -13.18 -6.90 -6.42
N ASP A 89 -14.51 -7.00 -6.41
CA ASP A 89 -15.36 -6.27 -7.37
C ASP A 89 -15.74 -4.85 -6.93
N LYS A 90 -15.33 -4.41 -5.72
CA LYS A 90 -15.77 -3.13 -5.16
C LYS A 90 -14.63 -2.15 -4.91
N ASP A 91 -13.63 -2.57 -4.15
CA ASP A 91 -12.59 -1.67 -3.62
C ASP A 91 -11.18 -2.20 -3.88
N TYR A 92 -11.02 -3.03 -4.91
CA TYR A 92 -9.72 -3.39 -5.45
C TYR A 92 -9.17 -2.25 -6.33
N PHE A 93 -8.65 -1.22 -5.65
CA PHE A 93 -8.04 -0.05 -6.30
C PHE A 93 -6.87 -0.44 -7.20
N PHE A 94 -6.74 0.26 -8.33
CA PHE A 94 -5.62 0.13 -9.27
C PHE A 94 -5.39 -1.29 -9.81
N ARG A 95 -6.41 -2.16 -9.81
CA ARG A 95 -6.31 -3.57 -10.21
C ARG A 95 -5.59 -3.78 -11.54
N ASP A 96 -6.00 -3.05 -12.58
CA ASP A 96 -5.41 -3.20 -13.92
C ASP A 96 -3.97 -2.67 -14.00
N GLU A 97 -3.68 -1.59 -13.28
CA GLU A 97 -2.34 -1.00 -13.20
C GLU A 97 -1.37 -1.93 -12.45
N LEU A 98 -1.81 -2.49 -11.31
CA LEU A 98 -1.06 -3.49 -10.56
C LEU A 98 -0.80 -4.74 -11.39
N ARG A 99 -1.79 -5.20 -12.16
CA ARG A 99 -1.62 -6.31 -13.10
C ARG A 99 -0.57 -5.98 -14.15
N SER A 100 -0.58 -4.76 -14.69
CA SER A 100 0.43 -4.30 -15.65
C SER A 100 1.84 -4.31 -15.03
N PHE A 101 2.00 -3.84 -13.79
CA PHE A 101 3.29 -3.88 -13.09
C PHE A 101 3.80 -5.30 -12.84
N VAL A 102 2.92 -6.27 -12.61
CA VAL A 102 3.32 -7.69 -12.52
C VAL A 102 3.77 -8.19 -13.89
N GLN A 103 3.02 -7.87 -14.95
CA GLN A 103 3.31 -8.34 -16.31
C GLN A 103 4.62 -7.78 -16.87
N ASN A 104 4.94 -6.51 -16.59
CA ASN A 104 6.18 -5.88 -17.03
C ASN A 104 7.37 -6.14 -16.09
N GLY A 105 7.17 -6.89 -15.00
CA GLY A 105 8.20 -7.24 -14.02
C GLY A 105 8.67 -6.08 -13.12
N THR A 106 7.90 -5.00 -13.03
CA THR A 106 8.14 -3.92 -12.06
C THR A 106 7.75 -4.37 -10.66
N LEU A 107 6.68 -5.16 -10.55
CA LEU A 107 6.21 -5.77 -9.31
C LEU A 107 6.47 -7.28 -9.38
N SER A 108 7.47 -7.77 -8.66
CA SER A 108 7.81 -9.20 -8.62
C SER A 108 6.68 -10.03 -7.99
N HIS A 109 6.10 -9.52 -6.90
CA HIS A 109 5.08 -10.25 -6.14
C HIS A 109 3.95 -9.35 -5.68
N LEU A 110 2.73 -9.70 -6.07
CA LEU A 110 1.50 -9.07 -5.60
C LEU A 110 0.71 -10.06 -4.74
N LYS A 111 0.48 -9.71 -3.47
CA LYS A 111 -0.34 -10.48 -2.53
C LYS A 111 -1.53 -9.64 -2.12
N VAL A 112 -2.73 -10.17 -2.35
CA VAL A 112 -3.98 -9.45 -2.09
C VAL A 112 -4.81 -10.21 -1.07
N SER A 113 -5.29 -9.50 -0.06
CA SER A 113 -6.22 -10.03 0.94
C SER A 113 -7.61 -9.42 0.75
N PHE A 114 -8.65 -10.25 0.74
CA PHE A 114 -10.05 -9.81 0.64
C PHE A 114 -10.79 -10.09 1.96
N SER A 115 -11.01 -9.05 2.75
CA SER A 115 -11.53 -9.22 4.13
C SER A 115 -13.00 -9.63 4.22
N ARG A 116 -13.81 -9.40 3.17
CA ARG A 116 -15.25 -9.70 3.15
C ARG A 116 -15.65 -10.71 2.08
N GLU A 117 -14.70 -11.35 1.42
CA GLU A 117 -15.01 -12.43 0.48
C GLU A 117 -15.10 -13.77 1.21
N ALA A 118 -16.03 -14.59 0.73
CA ALA A 118 -16.11 -15.97 1.17
C ALA A 118 -14.94 -16.77 0.56
N PRO A 119 -14.41 -17.77 1.28
CA PRO A 119 -13.41 -18.68 0.72
C PRO A 119 -13.92 -19.31 -0.58
N CYS A 120 -13.08 -19.38 -1.60
CA CYS A 120 -13.44 -19.95 -2.90
C CYS A 120 -13.70 -21.47 -2.82
N THR A 121 -13.11 -22.16 -1.84
CA THR A 121 -13.31 -23.60 -1.58
C THR A 121 -13.42 -23.84 -0.08
N SER A 122 -14.08 -24.93 0.34
CA SER A 122 -14.29 -25.25 1.76
C SER A 122 -13.00 -25.61 2.51
N ASN A 123 -11.90 -25.87 1.80
CA ASN A 123 -10.64 -26.37 2.38
C ASN A 123 -9.43 -25.44 2.18
N ASP A 124 -9.52 -24.39 1.35
CA ASP A 124 -8.41 -23.45 1.16
C ASP A 124 -8.49 -22.27 2.13
N TYR A 125 -7.43 -22.08 2.90
CA TYR A 125 -7.26 -20.90 3.74
C TYR A 125 -7.01 -19.67 2.86
N THR A 126 -7.93 -18.71 2.92
CA THR A 126 -7.80 -17.43 2.20
C THR A 126 -7.44 -16.33 3.21
N PRO A 127 -6.27 -15.68 3.08
CA PRO A 127 -5.85 -14.63 4.01
C PRO A 127 -6.78 -13.42 3.90
N LYS A 128 -7.40 -13.02 5.01
CA LYS A 128 -8.38 -11.92 5.03
C LYS A 128 -7.75 -10.56 5.19
N TYR A 129 -6.62 -10.49 5.90
CA TYR A 129 -5.87 -9.26 6.11
C TYR A 129 -4.42 -9.37 5.64
N VAL A 130 -3.74 -8.23 5.52
CA VAL A 130 -2.35 -8.17 5.01
C VAL A 130 -1.38 -8.88 5.94
N GLN A 131 -1.60 -8.81 7.26
CA GLN A 131 -0.79 -9.50 8.27
C GLN A 131 -0.82 -11.03 8.14
N GLU A 132 -1.93 -11.61 7.67
CA GLU A 132 -2.01 -13.06 7.42
C GLU A 132 -1.15 -13.44 6.21
N ASN A 133 -1.15 -12.63 5.15
CA ASN A 133 -0.23 -12.82 4.03
C ASN A 133 1.24 -12.66 4.48
N ILE A 134 1.55 -11.72 5.38
CA ILE A 134 2.90 -11.57 5.94
C ILE A 134 3.34 -12.85 6.66
N LEU A 135 2.46 -13.50 7.42
CA LEU A 135 2.75 -14.77 8.07
C LEU A 135 2.98 -15.92 7.07
N ILE A 136 2.22 -15.96 5.97
CA ILE A 136 2.38 -16.99 4.92
C ILE A 136 3.74 -16.87 4.22
N PHE A 137 4.18 -15.63 3.95
CA PHE A 137 5.45 -15.33 3.27
C PHE A 137 6.57 -14.94 4.27
N SER A 138 6.51 -15.47 5.50
CA SER A 138 7.43 -15.16 6.59
C SER A 138 8.90 -15.32 6.19
N LYS A 139 9.23 -16.45 5.55
CA LYS A 139 10.58 -16.81 5.11
C LYS A 139 11.18 -15.77 4.15
N ASP A 140 10.42 -15.42 3.12
CA ASP A 140 10.86 -14.45 2.11
C ASP A 140 11.08 -13.07 2.75
N ILE A 141 10.13 -12.61 3.58
CA ILE A 141 10.22 -11.32 4.26
C ILE A 141 11.43 -11.27 5.18
N VAL A 142 11.65 -12.30 6.02
CA VAL A 142 12.78 -12.33 6.94
C VAL A 142 14.10 -12.40 6.18
N GLN A 143 14.18 -13.17 5.09
CA GLN A 143 15.36 -13.22 4.24
C GLN A 143 15.67 -11.83 3.64
N ILE A 144 14.67 -11.16 3.06
CA ILE A 144 14.81 -9.81 2.50
C ILE A 144 15.34 -8.83 3.55
N LEU A 145 14.78 -8.86 4.76
CA LEU A 145 15.13 -7.91 5.83
C LEU A 145 16.52 -8.16 6.43
N THR A 146 16.94 -9.42 6.55
CA THR A 146 18.15 -9.80 7.30
C THR A 146 19.36 -10.11 6.42
N LYS A 147 19.16 -10.60 5.19
CA LYS A 147 20.25 -11.04 4.31
C LYS A 147 20.44 -10.14 3.09
N GLU A 148 19.37 -9.51 2.61
CA GLU A 148 19.38 -8.78 1.34
C GLU A 148 19.34 -7.26 1.51
N ASN A 149 19.45 -6.77 2.76
CA ASN A 149 19.38 -5.35 3.10
C ASN A 149 18.12 -4.65 2.55
N GLY A 150 17.01 -5.40 2.46
CA GLY A 150 15.76 -4.89 1.93
C GLY A 150 15.09 -3.84 2.80
N TYR A 151 14.16 -3.12 2.18
CA TYR A 151 13.37 -2.06 2.79
C TYR A 151 11.92 -2.51 2.96
N ILE A 152 11.31 -2.15 4.08
CA ILE A 152 9.90 -2.37 4.37
C ILE A 152 9.19 -1.04 4.61
N TYR A 153 8.08 -0.87 3.90
CA TYR A 153 7.23 0.31 3.91
C TYR A 153 5.83 -0.08 4.34
N VAL A 154 5.28 0.60 5.34
CA VAL A 154 3.91 0.40 5.81
C VAL A 154 3.15 1.72 5.68
N CYS A 155 2.04 1.70 4.92
CA CYS A 155 1.19 2.88 4.76
C CYS A 155 -0.28 2.55 5.03
N GLY A 156 -0.99 3.40 5.78
CA GLY A 156 -2.43 3.27 6.03
C GLY A 156 -2.83 3.61 7.47
N ASP A 157 -3.89 2.96 7.97
CA ASP A 157 -4.48 3.25 9.28
C ASP A 157 -3.52 3.01 10.45
N ALA A 158 -3.36 4.03 11.30
CA ALA A 158 -2.56 3.98 12.52
C ALA A 158 -3.11 3.07 13.59
N LYS A 159 -4.44 3.08 13.73
CA LYS A 159 -5.08 2.65 14.98
C LYS A 159 -5.01 1.13 15.12
N ASN A 160 -5.25 0.41 14.03
CA ASN A 160 -5.31 -1.04 14.07
C ASN A 160 -4.26 -1.67 13.14
N MET A 161 -4.23 -1.24 11.88
CA MET A 161 -3.43 -1.92 10.86
C MET A 161 -1.93 -1.88 11.13
N ALA A 162 -1.38 -0.70 11.44
CA ALA A 162 0.06 -0.57 11.68
C ALA A 162 0.54 -1.39 12.89
N LYS A 163 -0.29 -1.54 13.92
CA LYS A 163 0.00 -2.35 15.11
C LYS A 163 -0.04 -3.84 14.79
N ASP A 164 -1.03 -4.27 14.02
CA ASP A 164 -1.18 -5.68 13.63
C ASP A 164 -0.04 -6.12 12.71
N VAL A 165 0.34 -5.27 11.75
CA VAL A 165 1.52 -5.48 10.90
C VAL A 165 2.80 -5.52 11.74
N ASN A 166 2.98 -4.61 12.67
CA ASN A 166 4.16 -4.62 13.55
C ASN A 166 4.25 -5.91 14.39
N SER A 167 3.12 -6.36 14.94
CA SER A 167 3.04 -7.61 15.70
C SER A 167 3.37 -8.81 14.82
N ALA A 168 2.80 -8.89 13.62
CA ALA A 168 3.10 -9.96 12.68
C ALA A 168 4.57 -9.98 12.26
N LEU A 169 5.21 -8.82 12.08
CA LEU A 169 6.64 -8.73 11.79
C LEU A 169 7.50 -9.27 12.94
N ILE A 170 7.12 -9.00 14.19
CA ILE A 170 7.79 -9.57 15.37
C ILE A 170 7.61 -11.09 15.38
N ASP A 171 6.40 -11.58 15.12
CA ASP A 171 6.08 -13.01 15.15
C ASP A 171 6.86 -13.79 14.09
N ILE A 172 6.96 -13.28 12.85
CA ILE A 172 7.78 -13.94 11.80
C ILE A 172 9.27 -13.90 12.14
N LEU A 173 9.78 -12.83 12.75
CA LEU A 173 11.19 -12.75 13.15
C LEU A 173 11.50 -13.79 14.25
N CYS A 174 10.63 -13.93 15.25
CA CYS A 174 10.76 -14.95 16.27
C CYS A 174 10.74 -16.36 15.66
N ALA A 175 9.80 -16.62 14.76
CA ALA A 175 9.61 -17.94 14.16
C ALA A 175 10.77 -18.35 13.24
N GLU A 176 11.20 -17.47 12.34
CA GLU A 176 12.20 -17.81 11.31
C GLU A 176 13.64 -17.66 11.78
N LEU A 177 13.92 -16.79 12.76
CA LEU A 177 15.27 -16.63 13.32
C LEU A 177 15.48 -17.41 14.62
N HIS A 178 14.43 -18.03 15.16
CA HIS A 178 14.44 -18.74 16.45
C HIS A 178 14.97 -17.86 17.60
N VAL A 179 14.55 -16.60 17.62
CA VAL A 179 14.92 -15.62 18.64
C VAL A 179 13.75 -15.31 19.58
N GLU A 180 14.08 -14.85 20.78
CA GLU A 180 13.08 -14.37 21.74
C GLU A 180 12.42 -13.08 21.26
N LYS A 181 11.19 -12.83 21.71
CA LYS A 181 10.39 -11.66 21.33
C LYS A 181 11.10 -10.33 21.56
N LEU A 182 11.87 -10.23 22.63
CA LEU A 182 12.63 -9.03 22.96
C LEU A 182 13.70 -8.73 21.90
N ASP A 183 14.36 -9.77 21.37
CA ASP A 183 15.41 -9.60 20.37
C ASP A 183 14.82 -9.32 18.99
N ALA A 184 13.69 -9.94 18.64
CA ALA A 184 12.92 -9.56 17.45
C ALA A 184 12.50 -8.08 17.47
N MET A 185 12.07 -7.56 18.63
CA MET A 185 11.75 -6.13 18.79
C MET A 185 12.98 -5.24 18.59
N LYS A 186 14.16 -5.64 19.10
CA LYS A 186 15.42 -4.90 18.88
C LYS A 186 15.82 -4.88 17.41
N ILE A 187 15.69 -6.01 16.71
CA ILE A 187 15.96 -6.08 15.26
C ILE A 187 15.07 -5.08 14.52
N LEU A 188 13.77 -5.09 14.83
CA LEU A 188 12.81 -4.18 14.19
C LEU A 188 13.07 -2.71 14.54
N ALA A 189 13.57 -2.42 15.74
CA ALA A 189 14.03 -1.08 16.13
C ALA A 189 15.29 -0.66 15.34
N SER A 190 16.28 -1.54 15.19
CA SER A 190 17.47 -1.29 14.36
C SER A 190 17.08 -0.96 12.92
N LEU A 191 16.13 -1.70 12.34
CA LEU A 191 15.63 -1.43 10.99
C LEU A 191 15.01 -0.03 10.86
N LYS A 192 14.35 0.48 11.90
CA LYS A 192 13.80 1.85 11.91
C LYS A 192 14.89 2.90 12.01
N ASP A 193 15.91 2.65 12.83
CA ASP A 193 17.06 3.55 13.01
C ASP A 193 17.89 3.63 11.72
N GLU A 194 18.08 2.50 11.04
CA GLU A 194 18.73 2.36 9.73
C GLU A 194 17.89 2.91 8.55
N LYS A 195 16.68 3.41 8.81
CA LYS A 195 15.73 3.88 7.77
C LYS A 195 15.36 2.82 6.73
N ARG A 196 15.42 1.54 7.11
CA ARG A 196 14.96 0.40 6.30
C ARG A 196 13.54 -0.04 6.65
N TYR A 197 13.04 0.29 7.84
CA TYR A 197 11.62 0.18 8.18
C TYR A 197 10.98 1.57 8.28
N LEU A 198 10.14 1.89 7.31
CA LEU A 198 9.49 3.18 7.13
C LEU A 198 7.98 3.05 7.25
N GLN A 199 7.36 4.05 7.88
CA GLN A 199 5.94 4.07 8.18
C GLN A 199 5.34 5.42 7.77
N ASP A 200 4.26 5.41 6.99
CA ASP A 200 3.46 6.58 6.65
C ASP A 200 2.01 6.34 7.07
N ILE A 201 1.67 6.83 8.26
CA ILE A 201 0.52 6.37 9.01
C ILE A 201 -0.42 7.55 9.30
N TRP A 202 -1.71 7.34 9.06
CA TRP A 202 -2.78 8.34 9.09
C TRP A 202 -3.99 7.77 9.85
N CYS A 203 -4.78 8.64 10.48
CA CYS A 203 -5.74 8.28 11.54
C CYS A 203 -7.19 8.70 11.28
#